data_AF-X1HLN9-F1
#
_entry.id   AF-X1HLN9-F1
#
_cell.length_a   1.000
_cell.length_b   1.000
_cell.length_c   1.000
_cell.angle_alpha   90.00
_cell.angle_beta   90.00
_cell.angle_gamma   90.00
#
_symmetry.space_group_name_H-M   'P 1'
#
loop_
_entity.id
_entity.type
_entity.pdbx_description
1 polymer ?
#
loop_
_entity_poly.entity_id
_entity_poly.type
_entity_poly.pdbx_seq_one_letter_code
_entity_poly.pdbx_strand_id
1 'polypeptide(L)'
;MGDNYAHPYLANSKMDIDEMLEYLGISSIEELFSDIPDEIRFKGQLKLPHYQSEFELMEAVKSKLSKNITTREVRSFLGGGVLDIYMPAIQDEILRRTEFYSAYTPYQAEASQGTLQSMFEYQSLICELVGMDVANCSLYDWATSVGEAALMASRITKRTKFVYTTAIAPNREAVLQNYVTGANLELDIVPYDETTGKMDIA
;
A
#
# COMPACT_ATOMS: atom_id res chain seq x y z
N MET A 1 -29.70 -18.90 3.88
CA MET A 1 -29.19 -19.91 2.93
C MET A 1 -29.09 -21.22 3.70
N GLY A 2 -29.54 -22.34 3.13
CA GLY A 2 -29.52 -23.63 3.84
C GLY A 2 -28.10 -24.13 4.07
N ASP A 3 -27.93 -25.07 5.01
CA ASP A 3 -26.64 -25.59 5.51
C ASP A 3 -25.70 -26.20 4.45
N ASN A 4 -26.16 -26.38 3.21
CA ASN A 4 -25.40 -26.98 2.11
C ASN A 4 -24.74 -25.95 1.19
N TYR A 5 -24.94 -24.65 1.39
CA TYR A 5 -24.30 -23.62 0.57
C TYR A 5 -23.10 -23.00 1.29
N ALA A 6 -21.97 -22.96 0.60
CA ALA A 6 -20.79 -22.23 1.06
C ALA A 6 -21.12 -20.73 1.17
N HIS A 7 -20.66 -20.10 2.24
CA HIS A 7 -20.72 -18.64 2.37
C HIS A 7 -19.94 -18.00 1.20
N PRO A 8 -20.33 -16.84 0.63
CA PRO A 8 -19.65 -16.25 -0.53
C PRO A 8 -18.13 -15.99 -0.37
N TYR A 9 -17.65 -15.96 0.88
CA TYR A 9 -16.24 -15.79 1.24
C TYR A 9 -15.53 -17.09 1.66
N LEU A 10 -16.25 -18.20 1.74
CA LEU A 10 -15.71 -19.53 2.02
C LEU A 10 -15.83 -20.36 0.75
N ALA A 11 -14.71 -20.88 0.25
CA ALA A 11 -14.73 -21.69 -0.96
C ALA A 11 -15.40 -23.05 -0.75
N ASN A 12 -15.32 -23.59 0.47
CA ASN A 12 -15.77 -24.93 0.80
C ASN A 12 -17.18 -24.92 1.40
N SER A 13 -18.05 -25.75 0.84
CA SER A 13 -19.33 -26.11 1.43
C SER A 13 -19.15 -27.11 2.57
N LYS A 14 -20.23 -27.40 3.30
CA LYS A 14 -20.23 -28.45 4.32
C LYS A 14 -19.85 -29.82 3.74
N MET A 15 -20.33 -30.14 2.54
CA MET A 15 -20.00 -31.40 1.87
C MET A 15 -18.50 -31.49 1.56
N ASP A 16 -17.90 -30.41 1.04
CA ASP A 16 -16.46 -30.36 0.77
C ASP A 16 -15.65 -30.55 2.06
N ILE A 17 -16.09 -29.95 3.17
CA ILE A 17 -15.45 -30.10 4.48
C ILE A 17 -15.52 -31.55 4.95
N ASP A 18 -16.69 -32.19 4.89
CA ASP A 18 -16.89 -33.56 5.34
C ASP A 18 -16.01 -34.55 4.52
N GLU A 19 -15.93 -34.37 3.19
CA GLU A 19 -15.06 -35.17 2.31
C GLU A 19 -13.57 -34.98 2.64
N MET A 20 -13.14 -33.76 2.93
CA MET A 20 -11.76 -33.48 3.33
C MET A 20 -11.40 -34.10 4.68
N LEU A 21 -12.33 -34.06 5.67
CA LEU A 21 -12.12 -34.69 6.98
C LEU A 21 -12.01 -36.22 6.85
N GLU A 22 -12.87 -36.84 6.05
CA GLU A 22 -12.81 -38.28 5.75
C GLU A 22 -11.48 -38.67 5.09
N TYR A 23 -11.03 -37.91 4.09
CA TYR A 23 -9.75 -38.14 3.42
C TYR A 23 -8.56 -38.06 4.38
N LEU A 24 -8.58 -37.11 5.30
CA LEU A 24 -7.53 -36.93 6.32
C LEU A 24 -7.63 -37.94 7.47
N GLY A 25 -8.75 -38.66 7.60
CA GLY A 25 -8.99 -39.61 8.68
C GLY A 25 -9.21 -38.96 10.05
N ILE A 26 -9.64 -37.69 10.07
CA ILE A 26 -9.92 -36.92 11.29
C ILE A 26 -11.41 -36.66 11.45
N SER A 27 -11.85 -36.41 12.69
CA SER A 27 -13.27 -36.36 13.03
C SER A 27 -13.85 -34.93 13.11
N SER A 28 -12.98 -33.92 13.23
CA SER A 28 -13.41 -32.52 13.31
C SER A 28 -12.33 -31.53 12.86
N ILE A 29 -12.75 -30.29 12.60
CA ILE A 29 -11.84 -29.18 12.28
C ILE A 29 -10.90 -28.89 13.46
N GLU A 30 -11.33 -29.11 14.71
CA GLU A 30 -10.48 -28.89 15.88
C GLU A 30 -9.27 -29.83 15.93
N GLU A 31 -9.41 -31.05 15.41
CA GLU A 31 -8.34 -32.06 15.31
C GLU A 31 -7.25 -31.62 14.32
N LEU A 32 -7.63 -30.90 13.25
CA LEU A 32 -6.70 -30.30 12.27
C LEU A 32 -5.74 -29.29 12.93
N PHE A 33 -6.18 -28.62 13.99
CA PHE A 33 -5.40 -27.59 14.71
C PHE A 33 -4.80 -28.10 16.03
N SER A 34 -4.62 -29.41 16.17
CA SER A 34 -4.06 -30.05 17.38
C SER A 34 -2.58 -29.76 17.59
N ASP A 35 -1.87 -29.30 16.56
CA ASP A 35 -0.46 -28.90 16.57
C ASP A 35 -0.23 -27.53 17.23
N ILE A 36 -1.26 -26.70 17.38
CA ILE A 36 -1.19 -25.43 18.11
C ILE A 36 -1.16 -25.73 19.61
N PRO A 37 -0.05 -25.41 20.33
CA PRO A 37 0.06 -25.69 21.76
C PRO A 37 -1.07 -25.02 22.56
N ASP A 38 -1.66 -25.76 23.49
CA ASP A 38 -2.80 -25.30 24.29
C ASP A 38 -2.50 -24.02 25.09
N GLU A 39 -1.24 -23.84 25.49
CA GLU A 39 -0.75 -22.71 26.28
C GLU A 39 -0.85 -21.37 25.53
N ILE A 40 -0.74 -21.38 24.21
CA ILE A 40 -0.83 -20.17 23.37
C ILE A 40 -2.17 -20.06 22.64
N ARG A 41 -3.00 -21.10 22.69
CA ARG A 41 -4.29 -21.14 21.99
C ARG A 41 -5.31 -20.26 22.70
N PHE A 42 -5.81 -19.25 21.99
CA PHE A 42 -6.89 -18.40 22.50
C PHE A 42 -8.17 -19.21 22.76
N LYS A 43 -8.63 -19.23 24.02
CA LYS A 43 -9.80 -20.00 24.47
C LYS A 43 -11.10 -19.17 24.55
N GLY A 44 -11.02 -17.87 24.28
CA GLY A 44 -12.17 -16.98 24.33
C GLY A 44 -12.91 -16.89 23.00
N GLN A 45 -13.99 -16.12 23.00
CA GLN A 45 -14.56 -15.59 21.76
C GLN A 45 -13.96 -14.21 21.49
N LEU A 46 -13.68 -13.92 20.23
CA LEU A 46 -13.26 -12.57 19.83
C LEU A 46 -14.39 -11.60 20.14
N LYS A 47 -14.09 -10.50 20.86
CA LYS A 47 -15.05 -9.47 21.23
C LYS A 47 -15.35 -8.55 20.03
N LEU A 48 -15.99 -9.11 19.01
CA LEU A 48 -16.37 -8.42 17.79
C LEU A 48 -17.89 -8.20 17.76
N PRO A 49 -18.39 -7.14 17.09
CA PRO A 49 -19.81 -6.99 16.82
C PRO A 49 -20.36 -8.20 16.05
N HIS A 50 -21.67 -8.44 16.14
CA HIS A 50 -22.32 -9.43 15.30
C HIS A 50 -22.10 -9.12 13.82
N TYR A 51 -22.00 -10.17 13.01
CA TYR A 51 -21.87 -10.04 11.56
C TYR A 51 -23.07 -9.26 11.00
N GLN A 52 -22.80 -8.45 10.00
CA GLN A 52 -23.80 -7.69 9.27
C GLN A 52 -23.92 -8.30 7.88
N SER A 53 -25.12 -8.24 7.29
CA SER A 53 -25.27 -8.48 5.85
C SER A 53 -24.48 -7.42 5.06
N GLU A 54 -24.15 -7.72 3.81
CA GLU A 54 -23.45 -6.79 2.92
C GLU A 54 -24.19 -5.44 2.81
N PHE A 55 -25.52 -5.47 2.73
CA PHE A 55 -26.35 -4.28 2.67
C PHE A 55 -26.22 -3.43 3.95
N GLU A 56 -26.37 -4.05 5.13
CA GLU A 56 -26.25 -3.36 6.42
C GLU A 56 -24.85 -2.78 6.63
N LEU A 57 -23.80 -3.50 6.21
CA LEU A 57 -22.42 -3.03 6.28
C LEU A 57 -22.20 -1.82 5.38
N MET A 58 -22.69 -1.86 4.13
CA MET A 58 -22.56 -0.75 3.19
C MET A 58 -23.26 0.51 3.70
N GLU A 59 -24.46 0.40 4.26
CA GLU A 59 -25.16 1.54 4.85
C GLU A 59 -24.44 2.08 6.09
N ALA A 60 -23.91 1.20 6.96
CA ALA A 60 -23.13 1.61 8.11
C ALA A 60 -21.85 2.36 7.72
N VAL A 61 -21.14 1.91 6.69
CA VAL A 61 -19.95 2.58 6.15
C VAL A 61 -20.30 3.94 5.56
N LYS A 62 -21.34 4.03 4.71
CA LYS A 62 -21.80 5.31 4.15
C LYS A 62 -22.18 6.32 5.24
N SER A 63 -22.92 5.87 6.26
CA SER A 63 -23.32 6.72 7.39
C SER A 63 -22.13 7.24 8.21
N LYS A 64 -21.05 6.46 8.33
CA LYS A 64 -19.81 6.93 8.97
C LYS A 64 -19.08 7.94 8.11
N LEU A 65 -18.95 7.66 6.81
CA LEU A 65 -18.22 8.51 5.87
C LEU A 65 -18.93 9.85 5.61
N SER A 66 -20.26 9.91 5.73
CA SER A 66 -21.05 11.14 5.54
C SER A 66 -20.78 12.23 6.57
N LYS A 67 -19.96 11.96 7.59
CA LYS A 67 -19.52 12.95 8.58
C LYS A 67 -18.30 13.76 8.13
N ASN A 68 -17.61 13.30 7.08
CA ASN A 68 -16.45 14.00 6.53
C ASN A 68 -16.90 15.09 5.56
N ILE A 69 -16.14 16.17 5.48
CA ILE A 69 -16.25 17.18 4.42
C ILE A 69 -15.32 16.76 3.28
N THR A 70 -15.87 16.54 2.09
CA THR A 70 -15.13 16.06 0.93
C THR A 70 -14.56 17.20 0.10
N THR A 71 -13.55 16.91 -0.73
CA THR A 71 -13.01 17.87 -1.71
C THR A 71 -14.02 18.22 -2.82
N ARG A 72 -15.12 17.47 -2.93
CA ARG A 72 -16.25 17.78 -3.81
C ARG A 72 -17.14 18.87 -3.22
N GLU A 73 -17.24 18.96 -1.90
CA GLU A 73 -18.02 19.98 -1.20
C GLU A 73 -17.22 21.25 -0.99
N VAL A 74 -15.92 21.12 -0.67
CA VAL A 74 -15.02 22.26 -0.41
C VAL A 74 -13.72 22.09 -1.18
N ARG A 75 -13.28 23.14 -1.88
CA ARG A 75 -11.98 23.13 -2.57
C ARG A 75 -10.84 23.16 -1.56
N SER A 76 -9.91 22.22 -1.68
CA SER A 76 -8.71 22.16 -0.84
C SER A 76 -7.50 22.71 -1.60
N PHE A 77 -6.88 23.75 -1.05
CA PHE A 77 -5.63 24.33 -1.54
C PHE A 77 -4.47 24.14 -0.53
N LEU A 78 -4.60 23.15 0.36
CA LEU A 78 -3.60 22.90 1.41
C LEU A 78 -2.26 22.39 0.86
N GLY A 79 -2.25 21.82 -0.35
CA GLY A 79 -1.03 21.30 -0.98
C GLY A 79 -0.39 20.18 -0.15
N GLY A 80 0.89 20.30 0.18
CA GLY A 80 1.60 19.32 1.01
C GLY A 80 1.88 17.98 0.31
N GLY A 81 1.88 17.96 -1.02
CA GLY A 81 2.10 16.75 -1.81
C GLY A 81 0.82 15.96 -2.13
N VAL A 82 -0.35 16.44 -1.71
CA VAL A 82 -1.65 15.91 -2.15
C VAL A 82 -2.34 16.99 -2.96
N LEU A 83 -2.79 16.65 -4.17
CA LEU A 83 -3.39 17.58 -5.11
C LEU A 83 -4.75 17.04 -5.57
N ASP A 84 -5.74 17.92 -5.62
CA ASP A 84 -7.04 17.62 -6.23
C ASP A 84 -6.88 17.69 -7.76
N ILE A 85 -6.80 16.53 -8.42
CA ILE A 85 -6.61 16.41 -9.87
C ILE A 85 -7.86 15.84 -10.53
N TYR A 86 -8.11 16.24 -11.77
CA TYR A 86 -9.17 15.61 -12.58
C TYR A 86 -8.82 14.16 -12.86
N MET A 87 -9.73 13.25 -12.50
CA MET A 87 -9.59 11.81 -12.65
C MET A 87 -10.49 11.35 -13.82
N PRO A 88 -9.93 10.99 -14.99
CA PRO A 88 -10.70 10.47 -16.11
C PRO A 88 -11.56 9.25 -15.75
N ALA A 89 -12.79 9.20 -16.28
CA ALA A 89 -13.75 8.11 -15.99
C ALA A 89 -13.24 6.71 -16.34
N ILE A 90 -12.30 6.59 -17.29
CA ILE A 90 -11.68 5.32 -17.66
C ILE A 90 -10.88 4.69 -16.51
N GLN A 91 -10.38 5.47 -15.57
CA GLN A 91 -9.62 4.93 -14.44
C GLN A 91 -10.52 4.15 -13.49
N ASP A 92 -11.75 4.60 -13.25
CA ASP A 92 -12.73 3.84 -12.46
C ASP A 92 -13.04 2.48 -13.10
N GLU A 93 -13.07 2.41 -14.43
CA GLU A 93 -13.27 1.17 -15.17
C GLU A 93 -12.10 0.22 -14.97
N ILE A 94 -10.86 0.71 -15.08
CA ILE A 94 -9.65 -0.10 -14.85
C ILE A 94 -9.59 -0.62 -13.41
N LEU A 95 -9.89 0.23 -12.42
CA LEU A 95 -9.84 -0.15 -10.99
C LEU A 95 -10.87 -1.23 -10.63
N ARG A 96 -11.96 -1.36 -11.39
CA ARG A 96 -13.00 -2.37 -11.16
C ARG A 96 -12.71 -3.72 -11.81
N ARG A 97 -11.72 -3.79 -12.70
CA ARG A 97 -11.31 -5.03 -13.36
C ARG A 97 -10.51 -5.91 -12.41
N THR A 98 -11.07 -7.06 -12.06
CA THR A 98 -10.51 -8.00 -11.07
C THR A 98 -9.12 -8.47 -11.46
N GLU A 99 -8.85 -8.65 -12.75
CA GLU A 99 -7.55 -9.03 -13.30
C GLU A 99 -6.41 -8.07 -12.94
N PHE A 100 -6.69 -6.81 -12.61
CA PHE A 100 -5.67 -5.82 -12.24
C PHE A 100 -5.37 -5.77 -10.73
N TYR A 101 -6.32 -6.10 -9.86
CA TYR A 101 -6.14 -5.95 -8.41
C TYR A 101 -6.13 -7.27 -7.62
N SER A 102 -6.55 -8.39 -8.23
CA SER A 102 -6.54 -9.71 -7.59
C SER A 102 -5.25 -10.49 -7.85
N ALA A 103 -4.56 -10.21 -8.96
CA ALA A 103 -3.25 -10.76 -9.24
C ALA A 103 -2.20 -10.17 -8.28
N TYR A 104 -1.21 -10.98 -7.88
CA TYR A 104 -0.11 -10.53 -7.02
C TYR A 104 1.14 -10.18 -7.82
N THR A 105 2.29 -10.07 -7.16
CA THR A 105 3.58 -9.81 -7.80
C THR A 105 3.79 -10.73 -9.01
N PRO A 106 4.18 -10.19 -10.18
CA PRO A 106 4.25 -10.93 -11.44
C PRO A 106 5.49 -11.85 -11.50
N TYR A 107 5.60 -12.81 -10.57
CA TYR A 107 6.68 -13.80 -10.53
C TYR A 107 6.64 -14.76 -11.73
N GLN A 108 5.44 -15.05 -12.24
CA GLN A 108 5.24 -15.85 -13.46
C GLN A 108 5.06 -14.91 -14.65
N ALA A 109 6.18 -14.47 -15.23
CA ALA A 109 6.19 -13.40 -16.23
C ALA A 109 5.33 -13.72 -17.46
N GLU A 110 5.34 -14.97 -17.92
CA GLU A 110 4.58 -15.46 -19.08
C GLU A 110 3.07 -15.33 -18.88
N ALA A 111 2.60 -15.42 -17.63
CA ALA A 111 1.20 -15.26 -17.25
C ALA A 111 0.83 -13.84 -16.82
N SER A 112 1.78 -12.88 -16.87
CA SER A 112 1.61 -11.52 -16.33
C SER A 112 2.03 -10.42 -17.31
N GLN A 113 2.16 -10.73 -18.60
CA GLN A 113 2.64 -9.78 -19.61
C GLN A 113 1.81 -8.48 -19.69
N GLY A 114 0.50 -8.53 -19.43
CA GLY A 114 -0.34 -7.31 -19.40
C GLY A 114 0.08 -6.33 -18.30
N THR A 115 0.22 -6.82 -17.07
CA THR A 115 0.67 -6.01 -15.92
C THR A 115 2.12 -5.54 -16.11
N LEU A 116 2.99 -6.43 -16.59
CA LEU A 116 4.39 -6.09 -16.87
C LEU A 116 4.52 -5.01 -17.96
N GLN A 117 3.68 -5.05 -19.00
CA GLN A 117 3.62 -3.98 -19.98
C GLN A 117 3.21 -2.65 -19.33
N SER A 118 2.15 -2.62 -18.52
CA SER A 118 1.74 -1.40 -17.83
C SER A 118 2.82 -0.83 -16.91
N MET A 119 3.58 -1.71 -16.25
CA MET A 119 4.75 -1.34 -15.44
C MET A 119 5.88 -0.74 -16.28
N PHE A 120 6.16 -1.32 -17.45
CA PHE A 120 7.15 -0.79 -18.40
C PHE A 120 6.75 0.59 -18.94
N GLU A 121 5.47 0.79 -19.28
CA GLU A 121 4.96 2.10 -19.71
C GLU A 121 5.10 3.15 -18.61
N TYR A 122 4.80 2.78 -17.35
CA TYR A 122 5.01 3.65 -16.20
C TYR A 122 6.48 4.07 -16.07
N GLN A 123 7.41 3.12 -16.13
CA GLN A 123 8.85 3.41 -16.05
C GLN A 123 9.29 4.34 -17.19
N SER A 124 8.87 4.04 -18.41
CA SER A 124 9.21 4.81 -19.60
C SER A 124 8.73 6.26 -19.49
N LEU A 125 7.46 6.44 -19.08
CA LEU A 125 6.89 7.77 -18.85
C LEU A 125 7.65 8.55 -17.77
N ILE A 126 8.02 7.91 -16.67
CA ILE A 126 8.79 8.57 -15.61
C ILE A 126 10.19 8.94 -16.10
N CYS A 127 10.90 8.03 -16.76
CA CYS A 127 12.22 8.29 -17.35
C CYS A 127 12.19 9.49 -18.31
N GLU A 128 11.20 9.54 -19.22
CA GLU A 128 11.01 10.66 -20.14
C GLU A 128 10.71 11.97 -19.39
N LEU A 129 9.86 11.92 -18.36
CA LEU A 129 9.46 13.11 -17.59
C LEU A 129 10.61 13.71 -16.77
N VAL A 130 11.45 12.88 -16.15
CA VAL A 130 12.55 13.35 -15.28
C VAL A 130 13.90 13.37 -15.96
N GLY A 131 13.99 12.90 -17.21
CA GLY A 131 15.24 12.83 -17.98
C GLY A 131 16.28 11.89 -17.37
N MET A 132 15.84 10.77 -16.77
CA MET A 132 16.71 9.78 -16.13
C MET A 132 16.73 8.48 -16.94
N ASP A 133 17.84 7.75 -16.87
CA ASP A 133 18.02 6.51 -17.65
C ASP A 133 17.15 5.35 -17.14
N VAL A 134 16.83 5.31 -15.84
CA VAL A 134 16.13 4.20 -15.20
C VAL A 134 15.16 4.71 -14.13
N ALA A 135 13.96 4.14 -14.12
CA ALA A 135 12.97 4.25 -13.05
C ALA A 135 12.57 2.85 -12.56
N ASN A 136 12.15 2.70 -11.30
CA ASN A 136 11.60 1.44 -10.79
C ASN A 136 10.07 1.39 -10.96
N CYS A 137 9.43 0.27 -10.60
CA CYS A 137 7.97 0.12 -10.62
C CYS A 137 7.38 0.36 -9.23
N SER A 138 7.65 1.59 -8.78
CA SER A 138 7.14 2.32 -7.63
C SER A 138 7.80 2.07 -6.27
N LEU A 139 7.69 3.10 -5.44
CA LEU A 139 7.88 3.07 -4.00
C LEU A 139 6.56 3.47 -3.33
N TYR A 140 6.47 3.32 -2.02
CA TYR A 140 5.22 3.52 -1.28
C TYR A 140 4.68 4.95 -1.37
N ASP A 141 5.56 5.93 -1.19
CA ASP A 141 5.19 7.34 -1.27
C ASP A 141 6.43 8.22 -1.54
N TRP A 142 6.18 9.53 -1.70
CA TRP A 142 7.26 10.49 -1.91
C TRP A 142 8.19 10.62 -0.70
N ALA A 143 7.68 10.50 0.53
CA ALA A 143 8.48 10.69 1.73
C ALA A 143 9.54 9.58 1.90
N THR A 144 9.11 8.31 1.77
CA THR A 144 9.97 7.12 1.77
C THR A 144 10.94 7.12 0.59
N SER A 145 10.53 7.63 -0.58
CA SER A 145 11.41 7.78 -1.74
C SER A 145 12.63 8.68 -1.48
N VAL A 146 12.48 9.76 -0.70
CA VAL A 146 13.61 10.63 -0.31
C VAL A 146 14.56 9.86 0.63
N GLY A 147 14.02 9.08 1.56
CA GLY A 147 14.81 8.22 2.44
C GLY A 147 15.64 7.19 1.65
N GLU A 148 15.02 6.49 0.70
CA GLU A 148 15.73 5.54 -0.16
C GLU A 148 16.80 6.20 -1.03
N ALA A 149 16.53 7.42 -1.53
CA ALA A 149 17.53 8.19 -2.27
C ALA A 149 18.75 8.53 -1.40
N ALA A 150 18.54 8.91 -0.13
CA ALA A 150 19.63 9.19 0.81
C ALA A 150 20.47 7.93 1.09
N LEU A 151 19.82 6.80 1.35
CA LEU A 151 20.50 5.52 1.57
C LEU A 151 21.26 5.05 0.32
N MET A 152 20.66 5.18 -0.86
CA MET A 152 21.30 4.84 -2.13
C MET A 152 22.54 5.70 -2.38
N ALA A 153 22.43 7.02 -2.22
CA ALA A 153 23.52 7.97 -2.39
C ALA A 153 24.69 7.66 -1.45
N SER A 154 24.40 7.38 -0.17
CA SER A 154 25.42 6.98 0.80
C SER A 154 26.10 5.66 0.42
N ARG A 155 25.34 4.65 0.00
CA ARG A 155 25.91 3.34 -0.43
C ARG A 155 26.84 3.47 -1.63
N ILE A 156 26.51 4.34 -2.59
CA ILE A 156 27.30 4.56 -3.81
C ILE A 156 28.55 5.40 -3.50
N THR A 157 28.37 6.54 -2.83
CA THR A 157 29.45 7.51 -2.59
C THR A 157 30.33 7.18 -1.40
N LYS A 158 29.88 6.28 -0.51
CA LYS A 158 30.47 5.97 0.80
C LYS A 158 30.54 7.16 1.76
N ARG A 159 29.81 8.24 1.48
CA ARG A 159 29.71 9.41 2.34
C ARG A 159 28.58 9.22 3.35
N THR A 160 28.75 9.82 4.52
CA THR A 160 27.77 9.77 5.61
C THR A 160 26.95 11.04 5.73
N LYS A 161 27.29 12.12 5.01
CA LYS A 161 26.53 13.38 5.03
C LYS A 161 25.55 13.44 3.86
N PHE A 162 24.27 13.65 4.13
CA PHE A 162 23.23 13.87 3.14
C PHE A 162 22.70 15.30 3.25
N VAL A 163 22.83 16.05 2.16
CA VAL A 163 22.46 17.47 2.10
C VAL A 163 21.06 17.60 1.51
N TYR A 164 20.18 18.37 2.16
CA TYR A 164 18.85 18.71 1.66
C TYR A 164 18.48 20.16 1.98
N THR A 165 17.42 20.66 1.35
CA THR A 165 16.96 22.04 1.52
C THR A 165 15.79 22.18 2.48
N THR A 166 15.66 23.35 3.10
CA THR A 166 14.48 23.74 3.90
C THR A 166 13.19 23.79 3.08
N ALA A 167 13.26 23.81 1.74
CA ALA A 167 12.11 23.73 0.83
C ALA A 167 11.47 22.32 0.70
N ILE A 168 11.69 21.44 1.69
CA ILE A 168 11.06 20.12 1.76
C ILE A 168 9.77 20.16 2.58
N ALA A 169 8.79 19.34 2.22
CA ALA A 169 7.57 19.22 3.02
C ALA A 169 7.85 18.59 4.39
N PRO A 170 7.23 19.06 5.50
CA PRO A 170 7.55 18.60 6.86
C PRO A 170 7.40 17.09 7.07
N ASN A 171 6.41 16.47 6.43
CA ASN A 171 6.20 15.03 6.51
C ASN A 171 7.35 14.23 5.86
N ARG A 172 7.94 14.76 4.79
CA ARG A 172 9.07 14.11 4.10
C ARG A 172 10.35 14.24 4.89
N GLU A 173 10.56 15.41 5.50
CA GLU A 173 11.69 15.61 6.42
C GLU A 173 11.61 14.67 7.62
N ALA A 174 10.45 14.55 8.26
CA ALA A 174 10.25 13.64 9.39
C ALA A 174 10.55 12.17 9.03
N VAL A 175 10.14 11.73 7.83
CA VAL A 175 10.45 10.38 7.34
C VAL A 175 11.94 10.23 7.02
N LEU A 176 12.55 11.23 6.37
CA LEU A 176 13.99 11.23 6.08
C LEU A 176 14.82 11.11 7.38
N GLN A 177 14.47 11.86 8.42
CA GLN A 177 15.11 11.78 9.74
C GLN A 177 15.04 10.35 10.33
N ASN A 178 13.89 9.68 10.20
CA ASN A 178 13.75 8.29 10.65
C ASN A 178 14.63 7.32 9.83
N TYR A 179 14.70 7.49 8.52
CA TYR A 179 15.53 6.64 7.63
C TYR A 179 17.02 6.73 7.95
N VAL A 180 17.53 7.93 8.24
CA VAL A 180 18.98 8.13 8.48
C VAL A 180 19.42 7.72 9.88
N THR A 181 18.51 7.74 10.87
CA THR A 181 18.82 7.42 12.27
C THR A 181 19.43 6.02 12.41
N GLY A 182 18.92 5.03 11.69
CA GLY A 182 19.43 3.65 11.71
C GLY A 182 20.64 3.40 10.79
N ALA A 183 20.97 4.35 9.91
CA ALA A 183 21.90 4.14 8.81
C ALA A 183 23.26 4.86 9.01
N ASN A 184 23.47 5.54 10.14
CA ASN A 184 24.66 6.34 10.42
C ASN A 184 24.89 7.44 9.34
N LEU A 185 23.80 8.06 8.89
CA LEU A 185 23.83 9.24 8.03
C LEU A 185 23.57 10.49 8.86
N GLU A 186 24.38 11.52 8.63
CA GLU A 186 24.19 12.87 9.13
C GLU A 186 23.43 13.70 8.10
N LEU A 187 22.46 14.48 8.56
CA LEU A 187 21.71 15.40 7.72
C LEU A 187 22.32 16.80 7.78
N ASP A 188 22.46 17.42 6.61
CA ASP A 188 22.90 18.80 6.47
C ASP A 188 21.82 19.62 5.78
N ILE A 189 21.42 20.72 6.43
CA ILE A 189 20.31 21.55 5.96
C ILE A 189 20.88 22.80 5.29
N VAL A 190 20.53 23.00 4.02
CA VAL A 190 20.90 24.19 3.26
C VAL A 190 19.66 25.06 3.03
N PRO A 191 19.64 26.31 3.53
CA PRO A 191 18.54 27.21 3.25
C PRO A 191 18.50 27.57 1.76
N TYR A 192 17.31 27.83 1.24
CA TYR A 192 17.14 28.46 -0.07
C TYR A 192 16.90 29.96 0.09
N ASP A 193 17.30 30.74 -0.91
CA ASP A 193 17.00 32.15 -1.00
C ASP A 193 15.53 32.34 -1.39
N GLU A 194 14.73 32.96 -0.52
CA GLU A 194 13.29 33.10 -0.71
C GLU A 194 12.90 33.98 -1.91
N THR A 195 13.80 34.85 -2.37
CA THR A 195 13.53 35.78 -3.49
C THR A 195 13.80 35.12 -4.84
N THR A 196 14.85 34.31 -4.92
CA THR A 196 15.37 33.73 -6.17
C THR A 196 15.10 32.24 -6.30
N GLY A 197 14.77 31.56 -5.20
CA GLY A 197 14.60 30.11 -5.12
C GLY A 197 15.90 29.31 -5.25
N LYS A 198 17.06 29.97 -5.23
CA LYS A 198 18.38 29.32 -5.39
C LYS A 198 18.91 28.83 -4.04
N MET A 199 19.77 27.81 -4.09
CA MET A 199 20.49 27.27 -2.93
C MET A 199 21.99 27.50 -3.12
N ASP A 200 22.68 27.86 -2.04
CA ASP A 200 24.15 27.92 -2.03
C ASP A 200 24.71 26.61 -1.47
N ILE A 201 25.33 25.82 -2.34
CA ILE A 201 25.88 24.49 -2.03
C ILE A 201 27.43 24.54 -2.09
N ALA A 202 28.01 25.74 -2.14
CA ALA A 202 29.45 25.97 -2.22
C ALA A 202 30.17 25.75 -0.89
#